data_AF-A0A813BZ56-F1
#
_entry.id   AF-A0A813BZ56-F1
#
_cell.length_a   1.000
_cell.length_b   1.000
_cell.length_c   1.000
_cell.angle_alpha   90.00
_cell.angle_beta   90.00
_cell.angle_gamma   90.00
#
_symmetry.space_group_name_H-M   'P 1'
#
loop_
_entity.id
_entity.type
_entity.pdbx_description
1 polymer ?
#
loop_
_entity_poly.entity_id
_entity_poly.type
_entity_poly.pdbx_seq_one_letter_code
_entity_poly.pdbx_strand_id
1 'polypeptide(L)'
;MGHPSIVFKSRQGLITDYLDGYKWLKANTPSDARVMAWWDYGYQITGIGNRTSIADGNTWNHEHIATLGRTLTNPEKKAHNIMRHLADYVLVWAGGQGDDMGKSPHLARIANSVFPDVCGEDDPTCRKFGFYAGGQPTEMMAASFLYKAVRHNIDEGVRLDGKLFQE
;
A
#
# COMPACT_ATOMS: atom_id res chain seq x y z
N MET A 1 14.49 -17.77 -10.83
CA MET A 1 13.87 -16.47 -10.49
C MET A 1 12.45 -16.52 -11.03
N GLY A 2 11.43 -16.45 -10.18
CA GLY A 2 10.05 -16.41 -10.65
C GLY A 2 9.77 -15.08 -11.35
N HIS A 3 9.27 -15.12 -12.57
CA HIS A 3 8.73 -13.91 -13.19
C HIS A 3 7.55 -13.42 -12.36
N PRO A 4 7.46 -12.12 -12.01
CA PRO A 4 6.27 -11.60 -11.37
C PRO A 4 5.09 -11.78 -12.33
N SER A 5 4.20 -12.73 -11.99
CA SER A 5 3.00 -13.00 -12.77
C SER A 5 1.98 -11.91 -12.47
N ILE A 6 1.50 -11.25 -13.53
CA ILE A 6 0.43 -10.25 -13.45
C ILE A 6 -0.93 -10.89 -13.80
N VAL A 7 -0.89 -12.10 -14.35
CA VAL A 7 -2.04 -12.95 -14.62
C VAL A 7 -1.88 -14.25 -13.85
N PHE A 8 -2.88 -14.59 -13.03
CA PHE A 8 -2.85 -15.79 -12.20
C PHE A 8 -3.85 -16.81 -12.73
N LYS A 9 -3.51 -18.10 -12.66
CA LYS A 9 -4.43 -19.18 -13.02
C LYS A 9 -5.13 -19.68 -11.76
N SER A 10 -6.45 -19.57 -11.72
CA SER A 10 -7.30 -20.17 -10.70
C SER A 10 -8.03 -21.39 -11.26
N ARG A 11 -8.72 -22.16 -10.40
CA ARG A 11 -9.61 -23.24 -10.84
C ARG A 11 -10.80 -22.74 -11.67
N GLN A 12 -11.13 -21.45 -11.55
CA GLN A 12 -12.30 -20.83 -12.16
C GLN A 12 -11.95 -20.00 -13.41
N GLY A 13 -10.65 -19.82 -13.73
CA GLY A 13 -10.23 -19.07 -14.91
C GLY A 13 -8.89 -18.34 -14.72
N LEU A 14 -8.65 -17.35 -15.58
CA LEU A 14 -7.54 -16.42 -15.44
C LEU A 14 -7.98 -15.22 -14.61
N ILE A 15 -7.20 -14.88 -13.58
CA ILE A 15 -7.36 -13.67 -12.77
C ILE A 15 -6.45 -12.62 -13.39
N THR A 16 -7.05 -11.54 -13.92
CA THR A 16 -6.36 -10.45 -14.63
C THR A 16 -6.42 -9.11 -13.90
N ASP A 17 -6.94 -9.09 -12.67
CA ASP A 17 -7.22 -7.86 -11.90
C ASP A 17 -6.02 -6.91 -11.81
N TYR A 18 -4.81 -7.44 -11.63
CA TYR A 18 -3.59 -6.63 -11.60
C TYR A 18 -3.33 -5.93 -12.95
N LEU A 19 -3.45 -6.67 -14.05
CA LEU A 19 -3.27 -6.14 -15.40
C LEU A 19 -4.34 -5.10 -15.72
N ASP A 20 -5.58 -5.41 -15.39
CA ASP A 20 -6.71 -4.53 -15.71
C ASP A 20 -6.70 -3.28 -14.83
N GLY A 21 -6.24 -3.36 -13.58
CA GLY A 21 -5.97 -2.19 -12.73
C GLY A 21 -4.91 -1.26 -13.33
N TYR A 22 -3.79 -1.80 -13.84
CA TYR A 22 -2.79 -0.96 -14.53
C TYR A 22 -3.33 -0.36 -15.84
N LYS A 23 -4.14 -1.08 -16.61
CA LYS A 23 -4.79 -0.52 -17.80
C LYS A 23 -5.78 0.58 -17.42
N TRP A 24 -6.54 0.41 -16.34
CA TRP A 24 -7.45 1.43 -15.84
C TRP A 24 -6.69 2.70 -15.48
N LEU A 25 -5.57 2.57 -14.76
CA LEU A 25 -4.69 3.68 -14.40
C LEU A 25 -4.23 4.44 -15.67
N LYS A 26 -3.83 3.70 -16.71
CA LYS A 26 -3.43 4.29 -17.99
C LYS A 26 -4.55 5.03 -18.72
N ALA A 27 -5.78 4.54 -18.63
CA ALA A 27 -6.91 5.07 -19.38
C ALA A 27 -7.64 6.22 -18.66
N ASN A 28 -7.61 6.26 -17.33
CA ASN A 28 -8.50 7.11 -16.53
C ASN A 28 -7.81 8.20 -15.70
N THR A 29 -6.48 8.32 -15.79
CA THR A 29 -5.73 9.37 -15.08
C THR A 29 -4.96 10.27 -16.06
N PRO A 30 -4.58 11.50 -15.70
CA PRO A 30 -3.68 12.33 -16.51
C PRO A 30 -2.34 11.63 -16.79
N SER A 31 -1.73 11.86 -17.94
CA SER A 31 -0.47 11.18 -18.33
C SER A 31 0.72 11.51 -17.43
N ASP A 32 0.70 12.67 -16.79
CA ASP A 32 1.68 13.16 -15.84
C ASP A 32 1.34 12.82 -14.38
N ALA A 33 0.24 12.08 -14.15
CA ALA A 33 -0.18 11.69 -12.81
C ALA A 33 0.89 10.85 -12.11
N ARG A 34 1.14 11.20 -10.86
CA ARG A 34 2.10 10.52 -9.99
C ARG A 34 1.38 9.54 -9.09
N VAL A 35 1.85 8.31 -9.08
CA VAL A 35 1.18 7.18 -8.44
C VAL A 35 2.07 6.64 -7.35
N MET A 36 1.56 6.68 -6.12
CA MET A 36 2.20 6.07 -4.97
C MET A 36 1.70 4.64 -4.79
N ALA A 37 2.62 3.69 -4.69
CA ALA A 37 2.35 2.31 -4.33
C ALA A 37 3.57 1.74 -3.58
N TRP A 38 3.44 0.53 -3.03
CA TRP A 38 4.62 -0.17 -2.51
C TRP A 38 5.65 -0.44 -3.63
N TRP A 39 6.94 -0.48 -3.28
CA TRP A 39 8.03 -0.44 -4.25
C TRP A 39 8.05 -1.64 -5.21
N ASP A 40 7.51 -2.78 -4.80
CA ASP A 40 7.37 -3.99 -5.62
C ASP A 40 6.70 -3.71 -6.98
N TYR A 41 5.82 -2.70 -7.03
CA TYR A 41 4.94 -2.46 -8.17
C TYR A 41 5.43 -1.36 -9.11
N GLY A 42 6.50 -0.63 -8.76
CA GLY A 42 6.90 0.58 -9.48
C GLY A 42 7.19 0.38 -10.97
N TYR A 43 7.90 -0.70 -11.31
CA TYR A 43 8.16 -1.03 -12.72
C TYR A 43 6.89 -1.40 -13.50
N GLN A 44 5.88 -1.98 -12.83
CA GLN A 44 4.62 -2.34 -13.47
C GLN A 44 3.74 -1.10 -13.71
N ILE A 45 3.72 -0.17 -12.75
CA ILE A 45 3.05 1.13 -12.89
C ILE A 45 3.64 1.91 -14.08
N THR A 46 4.97 2.00 -14.16
CA THR A 46 5.65 2.70 -15.26
C THR A 46 5.48 1.96 -16.58
N GLY A 47 5.70 0.63 -16.61
CA GLY A 47 5.71 -0.15 -17.84
C GLY A 47 4.33 -0.40 -18.45
N ILE A 48 3.33 -0.73 -17.64
CA ILE A 48 1.97 -1.08 -18.11
C ILE A 48 1.03 0.10 -17.91
N GLY A 49 1.03 0.67 -16.71
CA GLY A 49 0.19 1.83 -16.37
C GLY A 49 0.61 3.11 -17.11
N ASN A 50 1.84 3.18 -17.61
CA ASN A 50 2.39 4.36 -18.28
C ASN A 50 2.21 5.62 -17.43
N ARG A 51 2.52 5.53 -16.13
CA ARG A 51 2.46 6.64 -15.16
C ARG A 51 3.75 6.72 -14.35
N THR A 52 3.98 7.90 -13.79
CA THR A 52 5.12 8.14 -12.91
C THR A 52 4.90 7.41 -11.58
N SER A 53 5.71 6.40 -11.28
CA SER A 53 5.74 5.78 -9.95
C SER A 53 6.62 6.58 -8.99
N ILE A 54 6.18 6.73 -7.74
CA ILE A 54 6.98 7.41 -6.69
C ILE A 54 8.18 6.58 -6.23
N ALA A 55 8.10 5.25 -6.28
CA ALA A 55 9.20 4.36 -5.97
C ALA A 55 9.21 3.14 -6.89
N ASP A 56 10.33 2.44 -6.95
CA ASP A 56 10.51 1.25 -7.76
C ASP A 56 11.35 0.19 -7.03
N GLY A 57 11.47 -0.97 -7.68
CA GLY A 57 12.22 -2.12 -7.17
C GLY A 57 13.73 -1.95 -7.13
N ASN A 58 14.30 -0.81 -7.52
CA ASN A 58 15.72 -0.55 -7.31
C ASN A 58 16.03 -0.24 -5.84
N THR A 59 15.09 0.34 -5.10
CA THR A 59 15.17 0.55 -3.63
C THR A 59 16.45 1.23 -3.12
N TRP A 60 17.10 2.05 -3.96
CA TRP A 60 18.41 2.63 -3.67
C TRP A 60 18.39 3.71 -2.56
N ASN A 61 17.24 4.33 -2.31
CA ASN A 61 17.04 5.32 -1.24
C ASN A 61 16.15 4.74 -0.14
N HIS A 62 16.76 4.26 0.94
CA HIS A 62 16.06 3.62 2.06
C HIS A 62 15.09 4.58 2.78
N GLU A 63 15.48 5.84 3.00
CA GLU A 63 14.62 6.83 3.66
C GLU A 63 13.34 7.10 2.86
N HIS A 64 13.44 7.08 1.52
CA HIS A 64 12.29 7.21 0.65
C HIS A 64 11.35 6.01 0.80
N ILE A 65 11.88 4.78 0.76
CA ILE A 65 11.06 3.57 0.99
C ILE A 65 10.43 3.56 2.39
N ALA A 66 11.17 3.99 3.41
CA ALA A 66 10.66 4.13 4.77
C ALA A 66 9.54 5.18 4.87
N THR A 67 9.65 6.27 4.10
CA THR A 67 8.59 7.28 4.00
C THR A 67 7.32 6.68 3.40
N LEU A 68 7.45 5.87 2.34
CA LEU A 68 6.32 5.16 1.76
C LEU A 68 5.66 4.23 2.78
N GLY A 69 6.46 3.39 3.46
CA GLY A 69 5.98 2.52 4.52
C GLY A 69 5.26 3.30 5.62
N ARG A 70 5.82 4.44 6.05
CA ARG A 70 5.25 5.32 7.06
C ARG A 70 3.88 5.84 6.69
N THR A 71 3.64 6.18 5.42
CA THR A 71 2.31 6.63 5.00
C THR A 71 1.30 5.48 4.95
N LEU A 72 1.71 4.28 4.57
CA LEU A 72 0.83 3.12 4.51
C LEU A 72 0.43 2.63 5.91
N THR A 73 1.33 2.74 6.89
CA THR A 73 1.13 2.20 8.24
C THR A 73 0.63 3.21 9.27
N ASN A 74 0.69 4.51 8.98
CA ASN A 74 0.16 5.54 9.87
C ASN A 74 -1.35 5.77 9.71
N PRO A 75 -2.00 6.42 10.70
CA PRO A 75 -3.36 6.91 10.55
C PRO A 75 -3.56 7.83 9.35
N GLU A 76 -4.74 7.77 8.73
CA GLU A 76 -5.10 8.46 7.49
C GLU A 76 -4.68 9.93 7.43
N LYS A 77 -4.93 10.70 8.51
CA LYS A 77 -4.56 12.12 8.53
C LYS A 77 -3.04 12.33 8.44
N LYS A 78 -2.25 11.51 9.13
CA LYS A 78 -0.78 11.56 9.06
C LYS A 78 -0.29 11.09 7.69
N ALA A 79 -0.89 10.01 7.16
CA ALA A 79 -0.60 9.47 5.84
C ALA A 79 -0.86 10.52 4.74
N HIS A 80 -2.08 11.06 4.70
CA HIS A 80 -2.52 12.06 3.74
C HIS A 80 -1.62 13.31 3.74
N ASN A 81 -1.22 13.80 4.92
CA ASN A 81 -0.35 14.96 5.03
C ASN A 81 0.98 14.81 4.29
N ILE A 82 1.48 13.58 4.14
CA ILE A 82 2.69 13.26 3.38
C ILE A 82 2.30 12.96 1.93
N MET A 83 1.32 12.08 1.71
CA MET A 83 0.91 11.60 0.38
C MET A 83 0.53 12.75 -0.56
N ARG A 84 -0.21 13.76 -0.08
CA ARG A 84 -0.67 14.90 -0.88
C ARG A 84 0.47 15.72 -1.51
N HIS A 85 1.69 15.61 -0.99
CA HIS A 85 2.86 16.27 -1.55
C HIS A 85 3.59 15.39 -2.57
N LEU A 86 3.50 14.08 -2.40
CA LEU A 86 4.24 13.11 -3.20
C LEU A 86 3.48 12.68 -4.45
N ALA A 87 2.18 12.39 -4.33
CA ALA A 87 1.40 11.71 -5.36
C ALA A 87 -0.01 12.29 -5.53
N ASP A 88 -0.58 12.01 -6.70
CA ASP A 88 -1.95 12.39 -7.07
C ASP A 88 -2.90 11.19 -6.86
N TYR A 89 -2.39 9.97 -6.99
CA TYR A 89 -3.12 8.71 -6.76
C TYR A 89 -2.33 7.78 -5.84
N VAL A 90 -3.05 6.98 -5.06
CA VAL A 90 -2.49 5.89 -4.24
C VAL A 90 -3.06 4.57 -4.73
N LEU A 91 -2.20 3.61 -5.03
CA LEU A 91 -2.56 2.25 -5.43
C LEU A 91 -2.21 1.29 -4.28
N VAL A 92 -3.20 0.53 -3.84
CA VAL A 92 -3.03 -0.59 -2.90
C VAL A 92 -3.68 -1.84 -3.49
N TRP A 93 -3.02 -2.98 -3.33
CA TRP A 93 -3.59 -4.26 -3.74
C TRP A 93 -4.32 -4.93 -2.58
N ALA A 94 -5.50 -5.47 -2.89
CA ALA A 94 -6.36 -6.22 -1.98
C ALA A 94 -6.69 -7.59 -2.62
N GLY A 95 -6.56 -8.68 -1.85
CA GLY A 95 -6.77 -10.02 -2.40
C GLY A 95 -6.42 -11.20 -1.47
N GLY A 96 -6.08 -10.94 -0.20
CA GLY A 96 -5.77 -11.97 0.79
C GLY A 96 -4.27 -12.14 1.05
N GLN A 97 -3.79 -13.37 1.23
CA GLN A 97 -2.46 -13.65 1.80
C GLN A 97 -1.24 -13.04 1.06
N GLY A 98 -1.39 -12.61 -0.19
CA GLY A 98 -0.32 -11.98 -0.99
C GLY A 98 -0.46 -10.48 -1.23
N ASP A 99 -1.51 -9.87 -0.68
CA ASP A 99 -1.81 -8.45 -0.89
C ASP A 99 -0.99 -7.53 0.02
N ASP A 100 -1.23 -6.22 -0.05
CA ASP A 100 -0.45 -5.27 0.74
C ASP A 100 -0.68 -5.40 2.25
N MET A 101 -1.84 -5.90 2.70
CA MET A 101 -2.07 -6.22 4.12
C MET A 101 -1.17 -7.36 4.59
N GLY A 102 -0.94 -8.37 3.75
CA GLY A 102 -0.02 -9.49 4.06
C GLY A 102 1.42 -9.03 4.26
N LYS A 103 1.84 -7.98 3.55
CA LYS A 103 3.17 -7.37 3.65
C LYS A 103 3.29 -6.37 4.79
N SER A 104 2.16 -5.90 5.33
CA SER A 104 2.08 -4.74 6.21
C SER A 104 3.01 -4.75 7.44
N PRO A 105 3.31 -5.89 8.11
CA PRO A 105 4.30 -5.88 9.19
C PRO A 105 5.72 -5.55 8.71
N HIS A 106 6.06 -5.93 7.47
CA HIS A 106 7.35 -5.59 6.85
C HIS A 106 7.41 -4.08 6.51
N LEU A 107 6.33 -3.52 5.96
CA LEU A 107 6.20 -2.09 5.69
C LEU A 107 6.43 -1.28 6.98
N ALA A 108 5.79 -1.70 8.08
CA ALA A 108 5.89 -1.01 9.36
C ALA A 108 7.31 -1.07 9.95
N ARG A 109 8.00 -2.22 9.83
CA ARG A 109 9.40 -2.36 10.27
C ARG A 109 10.37 -1.49 9.48
N ILE A 110 10.20 -1.40 8.16
CA ILE A 110 11.03 -0.50 7.34
C ILE A 110 10.77 0.95 7.75
N ALA A 111 9.51 1.35 7.89
CA ALA A 111 9.16 2.69 8.34
C ALA A 111 9.76 3.02 9.72
N ASN A 112 9.62 2.10 10.69
CA ASN A 112 10.12 2.28 12.05
C ASN A 112 11.66 2.34 12.14
N SER A 113 12.38 1.77 11.17
CA SER A 113 13.84 1.85 11.12
C SER A 113 14.38 3.28 10.89
N VAL A 114 13.55 4.17 10.33
CA VAL A 114 13.88 5.59 10.10
C VAL A 114 13.03 6.51 10.97
N PHE A 115 11.79 6.12 11.26
CA PHE A 115 10.79 6.91 11.98
C PHE A 115 10.28 6.14 13.22
N PRO A 116 10.96 6.23 14.37
CA PRO A 116 10.60 5.46 15.57
C PRO A 116 9.18 5.75 16.11
N ASP A 117 8.57 6.86 15.71
CA ASP A 117 7.19 7.23 16.09
C ASP A 117 6.11 6.36 15.42
N VAL A 118 6.48 5.54 14.43
CA VAL A 118 5.53 4.64 13.74
C VAL A 118 5.02 3.56 14.69
N CYS A 119 5.90 2.95 15.50
CA CYS A 119 5.53 1.91 16.46
C CYS A 119 5.77 2.30 17.92
N GLY A 120 6.41 3.46 18.14
CA GLY A 120 6.68 4.00 19.46
C GLY A 120 7.86 3.32 20.14
N GLU A 121 8.36 3.94 21.21
CA GLU A 121 9.53 3.46 21.95
C GLU A 121 9.27 2.12 22.67
N ASP A 122 8.02 1.82 23.00
CA ASP A 122 7.59 0.56 23.64
C ASP A 122 7.49 -0.62 22.66
N ASP A 123 7.74 -0.41 21.37
CA ASP A 123 7.84 -1.47 20.36
C ASP A 123 8.86 -1.12 19.26
N PRO A 124 10.17 -1.08 19.59
CA PRO A 124 11.22 -0.65 18.66
C PRO A 124 11.39 -1.61 17.45
N THR A 125 10.89 -2.84 17.56
CA THR A 125 10.93 -3.84 16.49
C THR A 125 9.63 -3.94 15.68
N CYS A 126 8.65 -3.10 16.00
CA CYS A 126 7.32 -3.08 15.39
C CYS A 126 6.67 -4.47 15.28
N ARG A 127 6.62 -5.20 16.40
CA ARG A 127 5.99 -6.53 16.50
C ARG A 127 4.48 -6.47 16.73
N LYS A 128 3.97 -5.34 17.23
CA LYS A 128 2.55 -5.10 17.52
C LYS A 128 1.76 -4.62 16.30
N PHE A 129 2.42 -4.36 15.16
CA PHE A 129 1.74 -4.00 13.92
C PHE A 129 1.38 -5.26 13.11
N GLY A 130 0.09 -5.55 12.97
CA GLY A 130 -0.40 -6.68 12.18
C GLY A 130 -1.75 -7.20 12.65
N PHE A 131 -1.90 -8.53 12.67
CA PHE A 131 -3.11 -9.22 13.08
C PHE A 131 -2.84 -10.20 14.22
N TYR A 132 -3.78 -10.32 15.15
CA TYR A 132 -3.78 -11.37 16.16
C TYR A 132 -4.13 -12.73 15.55
N ALA A 133 -3.88 -13.80 16.31
CA ALA A 133 -4.39 -15.12 15.98
C ALA A 133 -5.92 -15.05 15.81
N GLY A 134 -6.43 -15.48 14.66
CA GLY A 134 -7.85 -15.35 14.29
C GLY A 134 -8.17 -14.21 13.32
N GLY A 135 -7.17 -13.40 12.92
CA GLY A 135 -7.34 -12.40 11.85
C GLY A 135 -7.90 -11.06 12.29
N GLN A 136 -8.04 -10.83 13.61
CA GLN A 136 -8.40 -9.51 14.14
C GLN A 136 -7.20 -8.55 14.03
N PRO A 137 -7.36 -7.34 13.47
CA PRO A 137 -6.26 -6.37 13.40
C PRO A 137 -5.88 -5.88 14.81
N THR A 138 -4.60 -5.59 15.03
CA THR A 138 -4.18 -4.82 16.21
C THR A 138 -4.70 -3.39 16.11
N GLU A 139 -4.75 -2.66 17.23
CA GLU A 139 -5.20 -1.26 17.23
C GLU A 139 -4.41 -0.40 16.22
N MET A 140 -3.09 -0.59 16.17
CA MET A 140 -2.23 0.08 15.21
C MET A 140 -2.58 -0.27 13.75
N MET A 141 -2.84 -1.55 13.47
CA MET A 141 -3.24 -1.98 12.12
C MET A 141 -4.60 -1.40 11.75
N ALA A 142 -5.59 -1.49 12.64
CA ALA A 142 -6.93 -0.95 12.43
C ALA A 142 -6.95 0.57 12.20
N ALA A 143 -6.02 1.29 12.84
CA ALA A 143 -5.86 2.73 12.67
C ALA A 143 -5.17 3.11 11.35
N SER A 144 -4.39 2.19 10.74
CA SER A 144 -3.57 2.49 9.56
C SER A 144 -4.39 2.85 8.32
N PHE A 145 -3.83 3.72 7.47
CA PHE A 145 -4.38 4.02 6.15
C PHE A 145 -4.55 2.74 5.33
N LEU A 146 -3.55 1.86 5.30
CA LEU A 146 -3.58 0.64 4.50
C LEU A 146 -4.77 -0.26 4.87
N TYR A 147 -5.01 -0.50 6.16
CA TYR A 147 -6.16 -1.31 6.59
C TYR A 147 -7.48 -0.66 6.17
N LYS A 148 -7.63 0.65 6.40
CA LYS A 148 -8.86 1.36 6.04
C LYS A 148 -9.10 1.44 4.55
N ALA A 149 -8.04 1.56 3.74
CA ALA A 149 -8.11 1.55 2.29
C ALA A 149 -8.52 0.18 1.77
N VAL A 150 -7.87 -0.88 2.23
CA VAL A 150 -8.17 -2.25 1.77
C VAL A 150 -9.52 -2.76 2.26
N ARG A 151 -9.96 -2.37 3.46
CA ARG A 151 -11.24 -2.80 4.04
C ARG A 151 -12.37 -1.80 3.86
N HIS A 152 -12.16 -0.75 3.07
CA HIS A 152 -13.15 0.27 2.77
C HIS A 152 -14.42 -0.38 2.19
N ASN A 153 -15.59 -0.12 2.79
CA ASN A 153 -16.87 -0.72 2.37
C ASN A 153 -16.95 -2.25 2.42
N ILE A 154 -15.92 -2.95 2.92
CA ILE A 154 -15.90 -4.41 3.11
C ILE A 154 -16.27 -4.76 4.54
N ASP A 155 -15.58 -4.16 5.52
CA ASP A 155 -15.87 -4.36 6.93
C ASP A 155 -16.91 -3.36 7.43
N GLU A 156 -17.78 -3.81 8.33
CA GLU A 156 -18.77 -2.96 8.98
C GLU A 156 -18.05 -1.87 9.79
N GLY A 157 -18.42 -0.61 9.54
CA GLY A 157 -17.83 0.56 10.23
C GLY A 157 -16.43 0.98 9.75
N VAL A 158 -15.77 0.25 8.84
CA VAL A 158 -14.45 0.64 8.32
C VAL A 158 -14.61 1.50 7.06
N ARG A 159 -14.28 2.79 7.17
CA ARG A 159 -14.36 3.75 6.07
C ARG A 159 -13.09 4.59 5.98
N LEU A 160 -12.72 4.96 4.76
CA LEU A 160 -11.74 5.99 4.48
C LEU A 160 -12.40 7.34 4.71
N ASP A 161 -11.65 8.31 5.23
CA ASP A 161 -12.11 9.68 5.37
C ASP A 161 -12.28 10.31 3.97
N GLY A 162 -13.54 10.45 3.53
CA GLY A 162 -13.90 11.04 2.24
C GLY A 162 -13.51 12.52 2.07
N LYS A 163 -13.03 13.19 3.14
CA LYS A 163 -12.45 14.54 3.04
C LYS A 163 -10.95 14.51 2.68
N LEU A 164 -10.29 13.37 2.89
CA LEU A 164 -8.87 13.17 2.63
C LEU A 164 -8.62 12.34 1.37
N PHE A 165 -9.49 11.36 1.11
CA PHE A 165 -9.33 10.44 -0.01
C PHE A 165 -10.64 10.32 -0.80
N GLN A 166 -10.51 10.15 -2.10
CA GLN A 166 -11.61 9.88 -3.02
C GLN A 166 -11.29 8.60 -3.80
N GLU A 167 -12.29 7.73 -3.92
CA GLU A 167 -12.25 6.51 -4.76
C GLU A 167 -12.57 6.84 -6.23
#